data_AF-A0A6S7KTR9-F1
#
_entry.id   AF-A0A6S7KTR9-F1
#
_cell.length_a   1.000
_cell.length_b   1.000
_cell.length_c   1.000
_cell.angle_alpha   90.00
_cell.angle_beta   90.00
_cell.angle_gamma   90.00
#
_symmetry.space_group_name_H-M   'P 1'
#
loop_
_entity.id
_entity.type
_entity.pdbx_description
1 polymer ?
#
loop_
_entity_poly.entity_id
_entity_poly.type
_entity_poly.pdbx_seq_one_letter_code
_entity_poly.pdbx_strand_id
1 'polypeptide(L)' 'MADVLQDPEIMGYLQDPEVQAALQDIMSNPGNMSKYQGNPKVVKVFEKLNSKFGR' A
#
# COMPACT_ATOMS: atom_id res chain seq x y z
N MET A 1 6.35 -11.23 -2.50
CA MET A 1 6.51 -10.03 -3.35
C MET A 1 5.83 -10.18 -4.71
N ALA A 2 6.00 -11.29 -5.45
CA ALA A 2 5.45 -11.42 -6.81
C ALA A 2 3.90 -11.46 -6.89
N ASP A 3 3.24 -12.07 -5.91
CA ASP A 3 1.79 -12.33 -5.98
C ASP A 3 0.91 -11.07 -5.77
N VAL A 4 1.39 -10.11 -4.98
CA VAL A 4 0.69 -8.83 -4.74
C VAL A 4 0.74 -7.94 -5.98
N LEU A 5 1.84 -8.03 -6.74
CA LEU A 5 2.00 -7.32 -8.01
C LEU A 5 1.18 -7.93 -9.14
N GLN A 6 0.55 -9.09 -8.94
CA GLN A 6 -0.29 -9.75 -9.95
C GLN A 6 -1.77 -9.37 -9.84
N ASP A 7 -2.18 -8.72 -8.76
CA ASP A 7 -3.55 -8.22 -8.62
C ASP A 7 -3.70 -6.91 -9.43
N PRO A 8 -4.53 -6.88 -10.49
CA PRO A 8 -4.69 -5.71 -11.34
C PRO A 8 -5.22 -4.49 -10.57
N GLU A 9 -5.99 -4.70 -9.49
CA GLU A 9 -6.39 -3.58 -8.62
C GLU A 9 -5.18 -3.01 -7.89
N ILE A 10 -4.30 -3.86 -7.35
CA ILE A 10 -3.09 -3.42 -6.66
C ILE A 10 -2.11 -2.77 -7.62
N MET A 11 -1.95 -3.30 -8.84
CA MET A 11 -1.14 -2.64 -9.87
C MET A 11 -1.66 -1.26 -10.21
N GLY A 12 -2.98 -1.09 -10.32
CA GLY A 12 -3.59 0.22 -10.57
C GLY A 12 -3.29 1.20 -9.44
N TYR A 13 -3.37 0.75 -8.19
CA TYR A 13 -3.03 1.59 -7.05
C TYR A 13 -1.52 1.85 -6.92
N LEU A 14 -0.64 0.89 -7.22
CA LEU A 14 0.81 1.10 -7.20
C LEU A 14 1.29 2.06 -8.29
N GLN A 15 0.50 2.27 -9.33
CA GLN A 15 0.74 3.30 -10.34
C GLN A 15 0.23 4.67 -9.89
N ASP A 16 -0.56 4.74 -8.82
CA ASP A 16 -1.05 6.00 -8.29
C ASP A 16 0.11 6.71 -7.54
N PRO A 17 0.46 7.96 -7.93
CA PRO A 17 1.53 8.71 -7.28
C PRO A 17 1.26 8.95 -5.79
N GLU A 18 0.00 9.03 -5.34
CA GLU A 18 -0.33 9.16 -3.91
C GLU A 18 0.06 7.90 -3.14
N VAL A 19 -0.21 6.73 -3.72
CA VAL A 19 0.06 5.42 -3.09
C VAL A 19 1.55 5.14 -3.10
N GLN A 20 2.28 5.49 -4.16
CA GLN A 20 3.75 5.38 -4.19
C GLN A 20 4.39 6.23 -3.11
N ALA A 21 3.98 7.49 -2.98
CA ALA A 21 4.48 8.38 -1.94
C ALA A 21 4.16 7.85 -0.55
N ALA A 22 2.93 7.40 -0.31
CA ALA A 22 2.53 6.83 0.97
C ALA A 22 3.29 5.55 1.29
N LEU A 23 3.46 4.64 0.33
CA LEU A 23 4.24 3.41 0.50
C LEU A 23 5.67 3.72 0.90
N GLN A 24 6.34 4.66 0.22
CA GLN A 24 7.69 5.08 0.58
C GLN A 24 7.74 5.69 1.99
N ASP A 25 6.77 6.54 2.34
CA ASP A 25 6.72 7.20 3.65
C ASP A 25 6.46 6.20 4.78
N ILE A 26 5.62 5.19 4.55
CA ILE A 26 5.33 4.09 5.47
C ILE A 26 6.51 3.13 5.57
N MET A 27 7.17 2.80 4.45
CA MET A 27 8.38 1.97 4.45
C MET A 27 9.53 2.63 5.18
N SER A 28 9.68 3.94 5.04
CA SER A 28 10.67 4.72 5.79
C SER A 28 10.31 4.84 7.27
N ASN A 29 9.01 4.93 7.58
CA ASN A 29 8.51 4.96 8.96
C ASN A 29 7.08 4.40 9.04
N PRO A 30 6.88 3.21 9.62
CA PRO A 30 5.57 2.58 9.74
C PRO A 30 4.52 3.44 10.45
N GLY A 31 4.94 4.35 11.33
CA GLY A 31 4.05 5.28 12.02
C GLY A 31 3.36 6.30 11.10
N ASN A 32 3.91 6.54 9.90
CA ASN A 32 3.29 7.42 8.91
C ASN A 32 1.99 6.84 8.33
N MET A 33 1.74 5.53 8.44
CA MET A 33 0.48 4.92 8.01
C MET A 33 -0.73 5.63 8.63
N SER A 34 -0.61 6.09 9.88
CA SER A 34 -1.64 6.87 10.57
C SER A 34 -2.05 8.15 9.84
N LYS A 35 -1.14 8.78 9.09
CA LYS A 35 -1.45 9.98 8.28
C LYS A 35 -2.31 9.63 7.06
N TYR A 36 -2.15 8.41 6.55
CA TYR A 36 -2.83 7.92 5.36
C TYR A 36 -4.06 7.05 5.67
N GLN A 37 -4.39 6.86 6.95
CA GLN A 37 -5.63 6.16 7.37
C GLN A 37 -6.90 6.80 6.78
N GLY A 38 -6.88 8.11 6.52
CA GLY A 38 -7.97 8.81 5.83
C GLY A 38 -8.00 8.62 4.31
N ASN A 39 -6.96 8.04 3.71
CA ASN A 39 -6.90 7.77 2.28
C ASN A 39 -7.31 6.31 1.99
N PRO A 40 -8.53 6.06 1.49
CA PRO A 40 -9.03 4.71 1.27
C PRO A 40 -8.22 3.92 0.24
N LYS A 41 -7.51 4.59 -0.68
CA LYS A 41 -6.62 3.92 -1.65
C LYS A 41 -5.41 3.31 -0.94
N VAL A 42 -4.74 4.09 -0.09
CA VAL A 42 -3.55 3.65 0.66
C VAL A 42 -3.91 2.56 1.64
N VAL A 43 -5.02 2.72 2.37
CA VAL A 43 -5.53 1.71 3.30
C VAL A 43 -5.78 0.38 2.59
N LYS A 44 -6.50 0.37 1.46
CA LYS A 44 -6.75 -0.86 0.68
C LYS A 44 -5.47 -1.55 0.21
N VAL A 45 -4.50 -0.78 -0.29
CA VAL A 45 -3.20 -1.31 -0.76
C VAL A 45 -2.42 -1.91 0.39
N PHE A 46 -2.35 -1.20 1.51
CA PHE A 46 -1.63 -1.64 2.69
C PHE A 46 -2.27 -2.87 3.33
N GLU A 47 -3.61 -2.93 3.42
CA GLU A 47 -4.34 -4.10 3.92
C GLU A 47 -4.10 -5.33 3.03
N LYS A 48 -4.15 -5.17 1.71
CA LYS A 48 -3.85 -6.25 0.75
C LYS A 48 -2.40 -6.70 0.83
N LEU A 49 -1.46 -5.77 0.94
CA LEU A 49 -0.04 -6.05 1.18
C LEU A 49 0.13 -6.82 2.48
N ASN A 50 -0.40 -6.33 3.60
CA ASN A 50 -0.25 -6.95 4.91
C ASN A 50 -0.90 -8.35 4.97
N SER A 51 -2.05 -8.53 4.34
CA SER A 51 -2.74 -9.83 4.23
C SER A 51 -1.92 -10.87 3.44
N LYS A 52 -1.19 -10.43 2.41
CA LYS A 52 -0.36 -11.29 1.56
C LYS A 52 1.07 -11.50 2.05
N PHE A 53 1.62 -10.58 2.85
CA PHE A 53 2.96 -10.66 3.44
C PHE A 53 2.97 -11.15 4.89
N GLY A 54 1.83 -11.13 5.59
CA GLY A 54 1.65 -11.64 6.95
C GLY A 54 1.36 -13.14 7.06
N ARG A 55 1.61 -13.91 5.99
CA ARG A 55 1.58 -15.38 5.97
C ARG A 55 2.87 -15.93 5.39
#